data_AF-A0A7C6C9R5-F1
#
_entry.id   AF-A0A7C6C9R5-F1
#
_cell.length_a   1.000
_cell.length_b   1.000
_cell.length_c   1.000
_cell.angle_alpha   90.00
_cell.angle_beta   90.00
_cell.angle_gamma   90.00
#
_symmetry.space_group_name_H-M   'P 1'
#
loop_
_entity.id
_entity.type
_entity.pdbx_description
1 polymer ?
#
loop_
_entity_poly.entity_id
_entity_poly.type
_entity_poly.pdbx_seq_one_letter_code
_entity_poly.pdbx_strand_id
1 'polypeptide(L)' 'MRLSELQDKDVVNVNDGKKIGNIIDIIIGSDGTMNGLVIEKSKFLVSLFTT' A
#
# COMPACT_ATOMS: atom_id res chain seq x y z
N MET A 1 4.31 -10.00 -13.43
CA MET A 1 3.06 -9.46 -12.84
C MET A 1 2.66 -8.22 -13.61
N ARG A 2 1.36 -8.04 -13.86
CA ARG A 2 0.85 -6.80 -14.47
C ARG A 2 0.70 -5.73 -13.40
N LEU A 3 0.87 -4.46 -13.77
CA LEU A 3 0.66 -3.35 -12.83
C LEU A 3 -0.75 -3.33 -12.24
N SER A 4 -1.75 -3.66 -13.06
CA SER A 4 -3.15 -3.81 -12.62
C SER A 4 -3.35 -4.87 -11.53
N GLU A 5 -2.44 -5.86 -11.42
CA GLU A 5 -2.52 -6.88 -10.37
C GLU A 5 -1.90 -6.41 -9.05
N LEU A 6 -1.11 -5.32 -9.07
CA LEU A 6 -0.46 -4.74 -7.90
C LEU A 6 -1.33 -3.72 -7.17
N GLN A 7 -2.18 -2.98 -7.88
CA GLN A 7 -2.96 -1.83 -7.40
C GLN A 7 -3.98 -2.12 -6.29
N ASP A 8 -4.16 -3.38 -5.88
CA ASP A 8 -5.08 -3.76 -4.80
C ASP A 8 -4.42 -4.68 -3.76
N LYS A 9 -3.10 -4.85 -3.82
CA LYS A 9 -2.41 -5.75 -2.89
C LYS A 9 -2.15 -5.10 -1.53
N ASP A 10 -2.28 -5.92 -0.50
CA ASP A 10 -1.93 -5.56 0.87
C ASP A 10 -0.41 -5.53 1.06
N VAL A 11 0.09 -4.45 1.67
CA VAL A 11 1.47 -4.37 2.15
C VAL A 11 1.47 -4.71 3.64
N VAL A 12 2.24 -5.73 4.00
CA VAL A 12 2.37 -6.21 5.38
C VAL A 12 3.81 -6.04 5.86
N ASN A 13 3.97 -5.68 7.14
CA ASN A 13 5.27 -5.65 7.77
C ASN A 13 5.72 -7.08 8.09
N VAL A 14 6.92 -7.44 7.65
CA VAL A 14 7.47 -8.80 7.82
C VAL A 14 7.86 -9.12 9.27
N ASN A 15 8.11 -8.11 10.10
CA ASN A 15 8.52 -8.31 11.49
C ASN A 15 7.35 -8.63 12.42
N ASP A 16 6.15 -8.07 12.15
CA ASP A 16 4.99 -8.19 13.04
C ASP A 16 3.71 -8.69 12.34
N GLY A 17 3.74 -8.90 11.02
CA GLY A 17 2.60 -9.36 10.21
C GLY A 17 1.48 -8.33 10.05
N LYS A 18 1.63 -7.10 10.56
CA LYS A 18 0.56 -6.09 10.50
C LYS A 18 0.44 -5.51 9.10
N LYS A 19 -0.81 -5.34 8.66
CA LYS A 19 -1.13 -4.61 7.42
C LYS A 19 -0.77 -3.13 7.60
N ILE A 20 0.11 -2.64 6.73
CA ILE A 20 0.49 -1.24 6.61
C ILE A 20 -0.57 -0.49 5.80
N GLY A 21 -1.05 -1.10 4.72
CA GLY A 21 -1.97 -0.47 3.79
C GLY A 21 -2.15 -1.24 2.49
N ASN A 22 -2.69 -0.57 1.48
CA ASN A 22 -2.87 -1.07 0.12
C ASN A 22 -1.98 -0.29 -0.84
N ILE A 23 -1.38 -0.97 -1.81
CA ILE A 23 -0.72 -0.30 -2.94
C ILE A 23 -1.82 0.39 -3.74
N ILE A 24 -1.67 1.67 -4.08
CA ILE A 24 -2.63 2.41 -4.92
C ILE A 24 -2.03 2.89 -6.24
N ASP A 25 -0.71 3.05 -6.28
CA ASP A 25 0.00 3.54 -7.45
C ASP A 25 1.49 3.16 -7.40
N ILE A 26 2.23 3.44 -8.48
CA ILE A 26 3.68 3.26 -8.56
C ILE A 26 4.36 4.53 -9.08
N ILE A 27 5.60 4.73 -8.65
CA ILE A 27 6.44 5.82 -9.15
C ILE A 27 7.36 5.24 -10.23
N ILE A 28 7.22 5.74 -11.46
CA ILE A 28 8.03 5.33 -12.61
C ILE A 28 9.04 6.44 -12.93
N GLY A 29 10.31 6.07 -13.06
CA GLY A 29 11.37 6.97 -13.52
C GLY A 29 11.25 7.31 -15.00
N SER A 30 11.97 8.34 -15.44
CA SER A 30 11.98 8.75 -16.86
C SER A 30 12.55 7.68 -17.81
N ASP A 31 13.30 6.73 -17.28
CA ASP A 31 13.87 5.58 -17.98
C ASP A 31 12.93 4.35 -18.00
N GLY A 32 11.73 4.48 -17.41
CA GLY A 32 10.76 3.38 -17.31
C GLY A 32 11.01 2.42 -16.14
N THR A 33 11.98 2.70 -15.26
CA THR A 33 12.24 1.88 -14.07
C THR A 33 11.25 2.18 -12.94
N MET A 34 10.97 1.18 -12.09
CA MET A 34 10.11 1.36 -10.92
C MET A 34 10.94 1.90 -9.75
N ASN A 35 10.67 3.15 -9.35
CA ASN A 35 11.36 3.81 -8.24
C ASN A 35 10.70 3.52 -6.89
N GLY A 36 9.40 3.22 -6.87
CA GLY A 36 8.70 2.94 -5.62
C GLY A 36 7.21 2.62 -5.78
N LEU A 37 6.59 2.24 -4.65
CA LEU A 37 5.15 1.98 -4.52
C LEU A 37 4.53 3.09 -3.68
N VAL A 38 3.33 3.54 -4.07
CA VAL A 38 2.51 4.45 -3.28
C VAL A 38 1.53 3.61 -2.46
N ILE A 39 1.56 3.79 -1.14
CA ILE A 39 0.75 3.00 -0.20
C ILE A 39 -0.23 3.92 0.50
N GLU A 40 -1.53 3.62 0.40
CA GLU A 40 -2.54 4.22 1.26
C GLU A 40 -2.55 3.48 2.60
N LYS A 41 -2.25 4.20 3.69
CA LYS A 41 -2.32 3.61 5.04
C LYS A 41 -3.75 3.20 5.35
N SER A 42 -3.90 1.99 5.88
CA SER A 42 -5.20 1.53 6.40
C SER A 42 -5.68 2.50 7.47
N LYS A 43 -6.78 3.22 7.20
CA LYS A 43 -7.45 4.04 8.22
C LYS A 43 -8.10 3.09 9.22
N PHE A 44 -7.46 2.92 10.37
CA PHE A 44 -8.09 2.27 11.51
C PHE A 44 -9.27 3.14 11.92
N LEU A 45 -10.50 2.67 11.73
CA LEU A 45 -11.73 3.37 12.13
C LEU A 45 -11.89 3.34 13.66
N VAL A 46 -10.99 4.01 14.38
CA VAL A 46 -11.08 4.16 15.85
C VAL A 46 -12.27 5.04 16.26
N SER A 47 -12.85 5.78 15.31
CA SER A 47 -13.98 6.69 15.52
C SER A 47 -15.28 6.03 15.97
N LEU A 48 -15.43 4.70 15.89
CA LEU A 48 -16.67 4.01 16.27
C LEU A 48 -16.75 3.64 17.76
N PHE A 49 -15.66 3.82 18.53
CA PHE A 49 -15.58 3.40 19.94
C PHE A 49 -15.16 4.53 20.90
N THR A 50 -15.18 5.79 20.46
CA THR A 50 -14.94 6.94 21.34
C THR A 50 -16.27 7.57 21.72
N THR A 51 -16.72 7.27 22.94
CA THR A 51 -17.86 7.90 23.63
C THR A 51 -17.43 9.21 24.29
#